data_AF-A0A4V1VJZ7-F1
#
_entry.id   AF-A0A4V1VJZ7-F1
#
_cell.length_a   1.000
_cell.length_b   1.000
_cell.length_c   1.000
_cell.angle_alpha   90.00
_cell.angle_beta   90.00
_cell.angle_gamma   90.00
#
_symmetry.space_group_name_H-M   'P 1'
#
loop_
_entity.id
_entity.type
_entity.pdbx_description
1 polymer ?
#
loop_
_entity_poly.entity_id
_entity_poly.type
_entity_poly.pdbx_seq_one_letter_code
_entity_poly.pdbx_strand_id
1 'polypeptide(L)'
;ELNERELQIAERVLKEINERLRFLLDVGLDYLSLDRAAGSLSGGEAQRIRLATQIGAGLVGVLYVLDEPSIGLHQRDNHRLIETLVRLRDLGNTLIVVEHDEDTIRASDHVVDIGPGAGEHGGHVIVSGTVDDLLKSKDSLTGKYLSGRESIPVPAVRRPRDPERMLTVLGAREHNLKDVDVEFPLGQFVAVTGVSGSGKSTLVNDILYTQLARHIYGARTIPGRHRTIEGLDQVDKVIHVDQSPIGRTPRSNPATYTGVFDHVRKLFAQTPEAKMRGYQQGRFSFNVKGGRCEACSGDGTIKIEMNFLPDVYVPCEVCHGARYNRETLEVHYKGKSISDVLDMPIEEAVEFFEAIPVIARHLKTLVEVGLGYVRLGQPA
;
A
#
# COMPACT_ATOMS: atom_id res chain seq x y z
N GLU A 1 -12.75 -23.32 -37.91
CA GLU A 1 -14.22 -23.33 -37.76
C GLU A 1 -14.66 -24.73 -37.38
N LEU A 2 -15.66 -24.85 -36.52
CA LEU A 2 -16.21 -26.13 -36.07
C LEU A 2 -17.34 -26.55 -37.03
N ASN A 3 -17.45 -27.85 -37.35
CA ASN A 3 -18.60 -28.38 -38.08
C ASN A 3 -19.87 -28.46 -37.19
N GLU A 4 -21.06 -28.68 -37.77
CA GLU A 4 -22.33 -28.71 -37.01
C GLU A 4 -22.32 -29.67 -35.82
N ARG A 5 -21.70 -30.84 -35.99
CA ARG A 5 -21.59 -31.85 -34.92
C ARG A 5 -20.63 -31.39 -33.82
N GLU A 6 -19.51 -30.79 -34.18
CA GLU A 6 -18.55 -30.20 -33.25
C GLU A 6 -19.14 -29.01 -32.49
N LEU A 7 -19.97 -28.18 -33.13
CA LEU A 7 -20.72 -27.11 -32.49
C LEU A 7 -21.68 -27.64 -31.44
N GLN A 8 -22.45 -28.69 -31.75
CA GLN A 8 -23.34 -29.33 -30.76
C GLN A 8 -22.56 -29.92 -29.57
N ILE A 9 -21.41 -30.54 -29.81
CA ILE A 9 -20.58 -31.10 -28.73
C ILE A 9 -19.98 -29.98 -27.86
N ALA A 10 -19.50 -28.91 -28.50
CA ALA A 10 -18.79 -27.83 -27.84
C ALA A 10 -19.72 -26.77 -27.22
N GLU A 11 -21.02 -26.74 -27.52
CA GLU A 11 -21.97 -25.70 -27.13
C GLU A 11 -21.87 -25.31 -25.64
N ARG A 12 -21.96 -26.30 -24.74
CA ARG A 12 -21.90 -26.07 -23.29
C ARG A 12 -20.54 -25.54 -22.84
N VAL A 13 -19.45 -26.08 -23.41
CA VAL A 13 -18.08 -25.69 -23.07
C VAL A 13 -17.79 -24.28 -23.57
N LEU A 14 -18.18 -23.96 -24.81
CA LEU A 14 -18.04 -22.63 -25.38
C LEU A 14 -18.86 -21.60 -24.61
N LYS A 15 -20.07 -21.96 -24.18
CA LYS A 15 -20.89 -21.09 -23.32
C LYS A 15 -20.15 -20.74 -22.02
N GLU A 16 -19.65 -21.75 -21.32
CA GLU A 16 -18.90 -21.57 -20.06
C GLU A 16 -17.62 -20.75 -20.26
N ILE A 17 -16.84 -21.04 -21.30
CA ILE A 17 -15.62 -20.28 -21.64
C ILE A 17 -15.97 -18.81 -21.93
N ASN A 18 -16.98 -18.56 -22.77
CA ASN A 18 -17.38 -17.21 -23.14
C ASN A 18 -17.91 -16.42 -21.94
N GLU A 19 -18.65 -17.07 -21.02
CA GLU A 19 -19.12 -16.44 -19.79
C GLU A 19 -17.93 -16.06 -18.87
N ARG A 20 -16.97 -16.96 -18.67
CA ARG A 20 -15.75 -16.67 -17.89
C ARG A 20 -14.89 -15.56 -18.49
N LEU A 21 -14.71 -15.58 -19.80
CA LEU A 21 -13.99 -14.52 -20.50
C LEU A 21 -14.73 -13.19 -20.37
N ARG A 22 -16.06 -13.17 -20.48
CA ARG A 22 -16.85 -11.95 -20.28
C ARG A 22 -16.64 -11.37 -18.89
N PHE A 23 -16.59 -12.17 -17.83
CA PHE A 23 -16.32 -11.65 -16.48
C PHE A 23 -14.96 -10.97 -16.37
N LEU A 24 -13.92 -11.47 -17.06
CA LEU A 24 -12.61 -10.81 -17.11
C LEU A 24 -12.70 -9.45 -17.85
N LEU A 25 -13.50 -9.37 -18.92
CA LEU A 25 -13.74 -8.11 -19.64
C LEU A 25 -14.52 -7.10 -18.79
N ASP A 26 -15.51 -7.57 -18.03
CA ASP A 26 -16.35 -6.73 -17.17
C ASP A 26 -15.52 -6.07 -16.06
N VAL A 27 -14.50 -6.76 -15.54
CA VAL A 27 -13.55 -6.20 -14.56
C VAL A 27 -12.35 -5.48 -15.20
N GLY A 28 -12.39 -5.18 -16.50
CA GLY A 28 -11.38 -4.37 -17.19
C GLY A 28 -10.01 -5.04 -17.35
N LEU A 29 -9.99 -6.36 -17.58
CA LEU A 29 -8.77 -7.15 -17.82
C LEU A 29 -8.65 -7.65 -19.26
N ASP A 30 -9.27 -6.97 -20.21
CA ASP A 30 -9.31 -7.31 -21.63
C ASP A 30 -7.93 -7.25 -22.33
N TYR A 31 -6.98 -6.55 -21.73
CA TYR A 31 -5.61 -6.43 -22.24
C TYR A 31 -4.69 -7.59 -21.81
N LEU A 32 -5.13 -8.45 -20.89
CA LEU A 32 -4.32 -9.59 -20.43
C LEU A 32 -4.47 -10.79 -21.35
N SER A 33 -3.35 -11.48 -21.58
CA SER A 33 -3.34 -12.78 -22.23
C SER A 33 -3.50 -13.90 -21.20
N LEU A 34 -4.13 -15.01 -21.58
CA LEU A 34 -4.39 -16.14 -20.67
C LEU A 34 -3.11 -16.86 -20.21
N ASP A 35 -2.00 -16.70 -20.93
CA ASP A 35 -0.68 -17.25 -20.61
C ASP A 35 0.16 -16.33 -19.71
N ARG A 36 -0.38 -15.16 -19.30
CA ARG A 36 0.28 -14.24 -18.38
C ARG A 36 0.57 -14.93 -17.04
N ALA A 37 1.84 -14.92 -16.61
CA ALA A 37 2.23 -15.51 -15.34
C ALA A 37 1.58 -14.76 -14.15
N ALA A 38 0.93 -15.50 -13.25
CA ALA A 38 0.22 -14.93 -12.10
C ALA A 38 1.11 -14.06 -11.20
N GLY A 39 2.38 -14.41 -11.03
CA GLY A 39 3.34 -13.63 -10.24
C GLY A 39 3.77 -12.30 -10.89
N SER A 40 3.39 -12.04 -12.13
CA SER A 40 3.67 -10.79 -12.87
C SER A 40 2.49 -9.81 -12.91
N LEU A 41 1.41 -10.15 -12.19
CA LEU A 41 0.23 -9.32 -12.05
C LEU A 41 0.44 -8.30 -10.93
N SER A 42 -0.06 -7.09 -11.13
CA SER A 42 -0.24 -6.11 -10.05
C SER A 42 -1.27 -6.59 -9.03
N GLY A 43 -1.24 -6.01 -7.83
CA GLY A 43 -2.22 -6.32 -6.77
C GLY A 43 -3.66 -6.15 -7.23
N GLY A 44 -3.97 -5.02 -7.89
CA GLY A 44 -5.31 -4.75 -8.44
C GLY A 44 -5.73 -5.73 -9.55
N GLU A 45 -4.80 -6.17 -10.41
CA GLU A 45 -5.11 -7.20 -11.41
C GLU A 45 -5.44 -8.55 -10.75
N ALA A 46 -4.63 -8.99 -9.79
CA ALA A 46 -4.86 -10.24 -9.07
C ALA A 46 -6.20 -10.23 -8.32
N GLN A 47 -6.54 -9.10 -7.69
CA GLN A 47 -7.82 -8.90 -7.01
C GLN A 47 -9.00 -8.97 -7.98
N ARG A 48 -8.93 -8.31 -9.12
CA ARG A 48 -10.00 -8.33 -10.14
C ARG A 48 -10.16 -9.70 -10.79
N ILE A 49 -9.08 -10.47 -11.01
CA ILE A 49 -9.16 -11.87 -11.42
C ILE A 49 -9.93 -12.70 -10.38
N ARG A 50 -9.65 -12.50 -9.10
CA ARG A 50 -10.37 -13.18 -8.01
C ARG A 50 -11.86 -12.82 -8.03
N LEU A 51 -12.20 -11.53 -8.21
CA LEU A 51 -13.59 -11.07 -8.33
C LEU A 51 -14.31 -11.73 -9.50
N ALA A 52 -13.73 -11.70 -10.71
CA ALA A 52 -14.29 -12.34 -11.90
C ALA A 52 -14.53 -13.85 -11.68
N THR A 53 -13.60 -14.51 -10.98
CA THR A 53 -13.72 -15.94 -10.63
C THR A 53 -14.89 -16.19 -9.68
N GLN A 54 -15.12 -15.31 -8.69
CA GLN A 54 -16.24 -15.45 -7.75
C GLN A 54 -17.59 -15.27 -8.44
N ILE A 55 -17.71 -14.31 -9.35
CA ILE A 55 -18.93 -14.09 -10.13
C ILE A 55 -19.22 -15.30 -11.01
N GLY A 56 -18.19 -15.86 -11.66
CA GLY A 56 -18.33 -17.07 -12.47
C GLY A 56 -18.65 -18.33 -11.67
N ALA A 57 -18.44 -18.34 -10.36
CA ALA A 57 -18.88 -19.44 -9.52
C ALA A 57 -20.41 -19.45 -9.28
N GLY A 58 -21.10 -18.33 -9.54
CA GLY A 58 -22.55 -18.23 -9.43
C GLY A 58 -23.08 -18.50 -8.02
N LEU A 59 -22.29 -18.22 -6.98
CA LEU A 59 -22.69 -18.43 -5.60
C LEU A 59 -23.78 -17.44 -5.20
N VAL A 60 -24.70 -17.90 -4.32
CA VAL A 60 -25.84 -17.12 -3.81
C VAL A 60 -25.87 -17.26 -2.28
N GLY A 61 -26.29 -16.20 -1.58
CA GLY A 61 -26.33 -16.18 -0.12
C GLY A 61 -24.95 -16.04 0.54
N VAL A 62 -23.95 -15.58 -0.21
CA VAL A 62 -22.59 -15.36 0.29
C VAL A 62 -22.40 -13.91 0.73
N LEU A 63 -21.65 -13.72 1.82
CA LEU A 63 -21.13 -12.41 2.23
C LEU A 63 -19.73 -12.21 1.65
N TYR A 64 -19.60 -11.29 0.71
CA TYR A 64 -18.32 -10.88 0.14
C TYR A 64 -17.79 -9.66 0.88
N VAL A 65 -16.52 -9.71 1.27
CA VAL A 65 -15.77 -8.57 1.81
C VAL A 65 -14.67 -8.22 0.82
N LEU A 66 -14.70 -7.01 0.28
CA LEU A 66 -13.78 -6.51 -0.73
C LEU A 66 -13.01 -5.31 -0.19
N ASP A 67 -11.70 -5.30 -0.43
CA ASP A 67 -10.77 -4.27 0.08
C ASP A 67 -10.23 -3.44 -1.08
N GLU A 68 -10.78 -2.25 -1.31
CA GLU A 68 -10.43 -1.30 -2.39
C GLU A 68 -10.33 -1.92 -3.80
N PRO A 69 -11.41 -2.52 -4.34
CA PRO A 69 -11.39 -3.15 -5.67
C PRO A 69 -11.08 -2.20 -6.84
N SER A 70 -11.19 -0.88 -6.65
CA SER A 70 -10.82 0.13 -7.64
C SER A 70 -9.31 0.34 -7.80
N ILE A 71 -8.47 -0.23 -6.92
CA ILE A 71 -6.99 -0.07 -6.99
C ILE A 71 -6.45 -0.39 -8.38
N GLY A 72 -5.72 0.58 -8.94
CA GLY A 72 -5.08 0.45 -10.25
C GLY A 72 -6.05 0.38 -11.42
N LEU A 73 -7.33 0.74 -11.21
CA LEU A 73 -8.33 0.92 -12.25
C LEU A 73 -8.40 2.40 -12.65
N HIS A 74 -8.72 2.67 -13.92
CA HIS A 74 -8.92 4.03 -14.40
C HIS A 74 -10.38 4.45 -14.22
N GLN A 75 -10.66 5.75 -13.98
CA GLN A 75 -12.03 6.23 -13.72
C GLN A 75 -13.05 5.79 -14.77
N ARG A 76 -12.63 5.78 -16.05
CA ARG A 76 -13.45 5.26 -17.17
C ARG A 76 -14.00 3.85 -16.92
N ASP A 77 -13.17 2.96 -16.36
CA ASP A 77 -13.50 1.55 -16.18
C ASP A 77 -14.17 1.29 -14.83
N ASN A 78 -14.18 2.28 -13.93
CA ASN A 78 -14.80 2.19 -12.61
C ASN A 78 -16.30 1.92 -12.68
N HIS A 79 -16.99 2.49 -13.68
CA HIS A 79 -18.42 2.22 -13.90
C HIS A 79 -18.70 0.72 -14.13
N ARG A 80 -17.85 0.03 -14.89
CA ARG A 80 -18.00 -1.41 -15.15
C ARG A 80 -17.77 -2.25 -13.88
N LEU A 81 -16.83 -1.82 -13.03
CA LEU A 81 -16.62 -2.44 -11.73
C LEU A 81 -17.88 -2.31 -10.86
N ILE A 82 -18.45 -1.10 -10.78
CA ILE A 82 -19.68 -0.84 -10.02
C ILE A 82 -20.85 -1.70 -10.55
N GLU A 83 -21.07 -1.75 -11.86
CA GLU A 83 -22.09 -2.63 -12.48
C GLU A 83 -21.86 -4.10 -12.12
N THR A 84 -20.60 -4.53 -12.07
CA THR A 84 -20.22 -5.89 -11.69
C THR A 84 -20.54 -6.19 -10.22
N LEU A 85 -20.26 -5.25 -9.31
CA LEU A 85 -20.59 -5.36 -7.89
C LEU A 85 -22.11 -5.40 -7.67
N VAL A 86 -22.84 -4.53 -8.37
CA VAL A 86 -24.32 -4.50 -8.39
C VAL A 86 -24.88 -5.84 -8.87
N ARG A 87 -24.34 -6.40 -9.95
CA ARG A 87 -24.76 -7.72 -10.43
C ARG A 87 -24.50 -8.82 -9.40
N LEU A 88 -23.34 -8.79 -8.74
CA LEU A 88 -23.01 -9.79 -7.70
C LEU A 88 -23.98 -9.70 -6.51
N ARG A 89 -24.37 -8.48 -6.11
CA ARG A 89 -25.43 -8.22 -5.12
C ARG A 89 -26.76 -8.80 -5.58
N ASP A 90 -27.20 -8.48 -6.80
CA ASP A 90 -28.51 -8.85 -7.35
C ASP A 90 -28.67 -10.36 -7.58
N LEU A 91 -27.56 -11.12 -7.63
CA LEU A 91 -27.58 -12.58 -7.57
C LEU A 91 -28.06 -13.14 -6.22
N GLY A 92 -28.25 -12.29 -5.20
CA GLY A 92 -28.67 -12.67 -3.86
C GLY A 92 -27.51 -12.75 -2.85
N ASN A 93 -26.46 -11.97 -3.07
CA ASN A 93 -25.30 -11.89 -2.16
C ASN A 93 -25.28 -10.56 -1.41
N THR A 94 -24.54 -10.52 -0.31
CA THR A 94 -24.22 -9.27 0.39
C THR A 94 -22.78 -8.88 0.12
N LEU A 95 -22.53 -7.61 -0.18
CA LEU A 95 -21.20 -7.07 -0.41
C LEU A 95 -20.90 -6.02 0.65
N ILE A 96 -19.77 -6.17 1.34
CA ILE A 96 -19.15 -5.14 2.18
C ILE A 96 -17.88 -4.70 1.45
N VAL A 97 -17.85 -3.45 1.00
CA VAL A 97 -16.74 -2.90 0.21
C VAL A 97 -16.08 -1.78 1.00
N VAL A 98 -14.79 -1.93 1.28
CA VAL A 98 -13.93 -0.84 1.76
C VAL A 98 -13.47 -0.06 0.54
N GLU A 99 -13.80 1.23 0.46
CA GLU A 99 -13.49 2.07 -0.69
C GLU A 99 -13.29 3.53 -0.29
N HIS A 100 -12.56 4.23 -1.16
CA HIS A 100 -12.33 5.67 -1.08
C HIS A 100 -12.80 6.42 -2.34
N ASP A 101 -13.15 5.68 -3.41
CA ASP A 101 -13.66 6.26 -4.66
C ASP A 101 -15.08 6.83 -4.53
N GLU A 102 -15.25 8.06 -5.03
CA GLU A 102 -16.50 8.82 -4.94
C GLU A 102 -17.66 8.15 -5.70
N ASP A 103 -17.42 7.64 -6.91
CA ASP A 103 -18.48 7.03 -7.73
C ASP A 103 -19.02 5.76 -7.05
N THR A 104 -18.14 4.98 -6.43
CA THR A 104 -18.51 3.76 -5.70
C THR A 104 -19.31 4.07 -4.45
N ILE A 105 -18.89 5.08 -3.67
CA ILE A 105 -19.64 5.52 -2.49
C ILE A 105 -21.03 6.00 -2.91
N ARG A 106 -21.13 6.79 -3.98
CA ARG A 106 -22.42 7.31 -4.49
C ARG A 106 -23.35 6.23 -5.02
N ALA A 107 -22.80 5.14 -5.56
CA ALA A 107 -23.58 4.02 -6.08
C ALA A 107 -24.03 3.03 -5.00
N SER A 108 -23.50 3.14 -3.78
CA SER A 108 -23.80 2.20 -2.69
C SER A 108 -25.24 2.32 -2.17
N ASP A 109 -25.83 1.18 -1.80
CA ASP A 109 -27.16 1.16 -1.18
C ASP A 109 -27.12 1.66 0.28
N HIS A 110 -26.01 1.42 0.97
CA HIS A 110 -25.78 1.78 2.37
C HIS A 110 -24.29 2.11 2.59
N VAL A 111 -24.01 3.18 3.32
CA VAL A 111 -22.66 3.61 3.68
C VAL A 111 -22.46 3.49 5.19
N VAL A 112 -21.28 3.00 5.58
CA VAL A 112 -20.77 3.06 6.96
C VAL A 112 -19.50 3.89 6.96
N ASP A 113 -19.55 5.08 7.56
CA ASP A 113 -18.41 5.98 7.68
C ASP A 113 -17.75 5.81 9.05
N ILE A 114 -16.44 5.54 9.07
CA ILE A 114 -15.65 5.33 10.28
C ILE A 114 -14.71 6.52 10.47
N GLY A 115 -14.64 7.05 11.68
CA GLY A 115 -13.79 8.19 11.99
C GLY A 115 -13.84 8.56 13.48
N PRO A 116 -13.68 9.85 13.84
CA PRO A 116 -13.42 11.00 12.96
C PRO A 116 -11.97 11.08 12.44
N GLY A 117 -11.03 10.37 13.07
CA GLY A 117 -9.64 10.27 12.65
C GLY A 117 -9.20 8.82 12.44
N ALA A 118 -7.88 8.61 12.40
CA ALA A 118 -7.26 7.29 12.28
C ALA A 118 -6.62 6.85 13.61
N GLY A 119 -6.35 5.54 13.75
CA GLY A 119 -5.80 4.94 14.96
C GLY A 119 -6.65 5.21 16.20
N GLU A 120 -6.05 5.75 17.26
CA GLU A 120 -6.72 6.01 18.54
C GLU A 120 -7.79 7.11 18.45
N HIS A 121 -7.74 7.96 17.41
CA HIS A 121 -8.75 9.00 17.14
C HIS A 121 -9.90 8.50 16.26
N GLY A 122 -9.87 7.22 15.86
CA GLY A 122 -10.85 6.57 15.01
C GLY A 122 -11.68 5.53 15.73
N GLY A 123 -12.21 4.56 14.98
CA GLY A 123 -12.92 3.41 15.55
C GLY A 123 -14.37 3.68 15.94
N HIS A 124 -14.91 4.85 15.60
CA HIS A 124 -16.32 5.18 15.80
C HIS A 124 -17.08 5.18 14.48
N VAL A 125 -18.30 4.65 14.48
CA VAL A 125 -19.24 4.79 13.38
C VAL A 125 -19.85 6.19 13.44
N ILE A 126 -19.49 7.03 12.47
CA ILE A 126 -19.99 8.42 12.38
C ILE A 126 -21.33 8.46 11.67
N VAL A 127 -21.46 7.67 10.59
CA VAL A 127 -22.69 7.51 9.82
C VAL A 127 -22.88 6.02 9.52
N SER A 128 -24.10 5.53 9.65
CA SER A 128 -24.53 4.24 9.10
C SER A 128 -25.93 4.44 8.53
N GLY A 129 -26.02 4.54 7.21
CA GLY A 129 -27.27 4.91 6.53
C GLY A 129 -27.09 5.09 5.04
N THR A 130 -27.91 5.94 4.45
CA THR A 130 -27.85 6.24 3.02
C THR A 130 -26.73 7.25 2.69
N VAL A 131 -26.39 7.36 1.41
CA VAL A 131 -25.49 8.42 0.92
C VAL A 131 -26.03 9.82 1.27
N ASP A 132 -27.36 10.01 1.28
CA ASP A 132 -27.96 11.28 1.69
C ASP A 132 -27.73 11.61 3.17
N ASP A 133 -27.73 10.61 4.04
CA ASP A 133 -27.42 10.77 5.47
C ASP A 133 -25.95 11.17 5.65
N LEU A 134 -25.05 10.54 4.88
CA LEU A 134 -23.62 10.87 4.84
C LEU A 134 -23.39 12.33 4.43
N LEU A 135 -24.04 12.77 3.34
CA LEU A 135 -23.91 14.14 2.82
C LEU A 135 -24.42 15.20 3.79
N LYS A 136 -25.44 14.89 4.60
CA LYS A 136 -26.01 15.79 5.63
C LYS A 136 -25.17 15.86 6.90
N SER A 137 -24.42 14.80 7.21
CA SER A 137 -23.58 14.73 8.42
C SER A 137 -22.55 15.86 8.44
N LYS A 138 -22.41 16.54 9.59
CA LYS A 138 -21.37 17.57 9.80
C LYS A 138 -20.09 16.99 10.39
N ASP A 139 -20.18 15.80 10.98
CA ASP A 139 -19.08 15.15 11.68
C ASP A 139 -18.32 14.19 10.75
N SER A 140 -18.94 13.76 9.65
CA SER A 140 -18.30 12.92 8.63
C SER A 140 -17.33 13.73 7.76
N LEU A 141 -16.04 13.38 7.78
CA LEU A 141 -15.05 13.94 6.86
C LEU A 141 -15.38 13.57 5.41
N THR A 142 -15.69 12.29 5.17
CA THR A 142 -16.13 11.77 3.88
C THR A 142 -17.32 12.57 3.32
N GLY A 143 -18.34 12.81 4.15
CA GLY A 143 -19.51 13.61 3.80
C GLY A 143 -19.17 15.07 3.47
N LYS A 144 -18.14 15.67 4.08
CA LYS A 144 -17.69 17.03 3.74
C LYS A 144 -17.04 17.09 2.37
N TYR A 145 -16.19 16.12 2.03
CA TYR A 145 -15.57 16.05 0.69
C TYR A 145 -16.61 15.78 -0.40
N LEU A 146 -17.50 14.79 -0.21
CA LEU A 146 -18.53 14.43 -1.19
C LEU A 146 -19.59 15.53 -1.41
N SER A 147 -19.79 16.42 -0.44
CA SER A 147 -20.69 17.57 -0.57
C SER A 147 -20.00 18.84 -1.07
N GLY A 148 -18.67 18.82 -1.25
CA GLY A 148 -17.88 19.99 -1.63
C GLY A 148 -17.69 21.02 -0.52
N ARG A 149 -18.05 20.70 0.73
CA ARG A 149 -17.75 21.55 1.91
C ARG A 149 -16.25 21.60 2.19
N GLU A 150 -15.55 20.51 1.89
CA GLU A 150 -14.10 20.44 1.81
C GLU A 150 -13.70 19.99 0.39
N SER A 151 -12.52 20.41 -0.06
CA SER A 151 -12.00 20.03 -1.37
C SER A 151 -10.48 20.12 -1.38
N ILE A 152 -9.85 19.38 -2.30
CA ILE A 152 -8.41 19.45 -2.51
C ILE A 152 -8.13 20.70 -3.38
N PRO A 153 -7.34 21.69 -2.91
CA PRO A 153 -7.10 22.90 -3.66
C PRO A 153 -6.29 22.63 -4.93
N VAL A 154 -6.75 23.18 -6.05
CA VAL A 154 -6.04 23.11 -7.33
C VAL A 154 -5.10 24.31 -7.45
N PRO A 155 -3.78 24.11 -7.69
CA PRO A 155 -2.84 25.22 -7.84
C PRO A 155 -3.24 26.16 -8.98
N ALA A 156 -3.40 27.45 -8.68
CA ALA A 156 -3.75 28.47 -9.68
C ALA A 156 -2.64 28.70 -10.71
N VAL A 157 -1.38 28.49 -10.31
CA VAL A 157 -0.20 28.65 -11.16
C VAL A 157 0.61 27.36 -11.13
N ARG A 158 0.99 26.85 -12.31
CA ARG A 158 1.88 25.70 -12.46
C ARG A 158 3.32 26.17 -12.60
N ARG A 159 4.27 25.37 -12.10
CA ARG A 159 5.70 25.65 -12.28
C ARG A 159 6.02 25.66 -13.79
N PRO A 160 6.71 26.67 -14.32
CA PRO A 160 7.08 26.71 -15.73
C PRO A 160 8.03 25.56 -16.09
N ARG A 161 7.98 25.11 -17.34
CA ARG A 161 8.92 24.12 -17.89
C ARG A 161 10.27 24.80 -18.12
N ASP A 162 11.33 24.11 -17.72
CA ASP A 162 12.71 24.46 -18.05
C ASP A 162 13.17 23.57 -19.21
N PRO A 163 13.35 24.11 -20.43
CA PRO A 163 13.76 23.32 -21.59
C PRO A 163 15.16 22.71 -21.46
N GLU A 164 16.03 23.26 -20.61
CA GLU A 164 17.38 22.76 -20.42
C GLU A 164 17.42 21.56 -19.46
N ARG A 165 16.33 21.34 -18.71
CA ARG A 165 16.24 20.33 -17.66
C ARG A 165 15.22 19.24 -17.97
N MET A 166 15.63 18.26 -18.76
CA MET A 166 14.74 17.21 -19.29
C MET A 166 15.40 15.83 -19.22
N LEU A 167 14.61 14.80 -18.93
CA LEU A 167 14.92 13.41 -19.23
C LEU A 167 14.11 12.97 -20.44
N THR A 168 14.77 12.52 -21.50
CA THR A 168 14.08 12.12 -22.73
C THR A 168 14.25 10.64 -22.98
N VAL A 169 13.16 9.88 -22.94
CA VAL A 169 13.14 8.47 -23.31
C VAL A 169 12.88 8.39 -24.80
N LEU A 170 13.82 7.79 -25.54
CA LEU A 170 13.71 7.63 -26.98
C LEU A 170 13.49 6.17 -27.37
N GLY A 171 12.51 5.95 -28.24
CA GLY A 171 12.19 4.72 -28.92
C GLY A 171 11.82 3.57 -27.99
N ALA A 172 11.01 3.84 -26.97
CA ALA A 172 10.50 2.85 -26.03
C ALA A 172 9.57 1.85 -26.73
N ARG A 173 9.90 0.56 -26.65
CA ARG A 173 9.25 -0.54 -27.40
C ARG A 173 9.00 -1.79 -26.56
N GLU A 174 9.17 -1.70 -25.24
CA GLU A 174 8.90 -2.84 -24.37
C GLU A 174 7.40 -3.13 -24.29
N HIS A 175 7.04 -4.42 -24.21
CA HIS A 175 5.66 -4.90 -24.22
C HIS A 175 4.80 -4.30 -25.34
N ASN A 176 3.80 -3.48 -24.99
CA ASN A 176 2.86 -2.88 -25.93
C ASN A 176 3.24 -1.46 -26.37
N LEU A 177 4.37 -0.91 -25.90
CA LEU A 177 4.83 0.42 -26.31
C LEU A 177 5.20 0.44 -27.80
N LYS A 178 4.76 1.48 -28.52
CA LYS A 178 4.83 1.59 -29.98
C LYS A 178 5.90 2.58 -30.44
N ASP A 179 7.16 2.30 -30.10
CA ASP A 179 8.30 3.16 -30.45
C ASP A 179 8.11 4.60 -29.95
N VAL A 180 7.85 4.72 -28.64
CA VAL A 180 7.45 5.98 -28.01
C VAL A 180 8.69 6.81 -27.67
N ASP A 181 8.69 8.06 -28.13
CA ASP A 181 9.58 9.13 -27.67
C ASP A 181 8.80 10.03 -26.68
N VAL A 182 9.35 10.29 -25.49
CA VAL A 182 8.70 11.11 -24.46
C VAL A 182 9.71 11.89 -23.63
N GLU A 183 9.36 13.11 -23.26
CA GLU A 183 10.19 13.99 -22.44
C GLU A 183 9.57 14.19 -21.04
N PHE A 184 10.41 14.11 -20.01
CA PHE A 184 10.07 14.32 -18.61
C PHE A 184 10.82 15.55 -18.07
N PRO A 185 10.13 16.69 -17.84
CA PRO A 185 10.76 17.89 -17.31
C PRO A 185 11.18 17.71 -15.85
N LEU A 186 12.45 17.97 -15.55
CA LEU A 186 13.00 17.87 -14.20
C LEU A 186 12.56 19.07 -13.34
N GLY A 187 12.43 18.83 -12.04
CA GLY A 187 11.98 19.84 -11.07
C GLY A 187 10.47 20.14 -11.12
N GLN A 188 9.70 19.37 -11.89
CA GLN A 188 8.24 19.48 -11.95
C GLN A 188 7.53 18.30 -11.27
N PHE A 189 6.27 18.50 -10.88
CA PHE A 189 5.37 17.40 -10.54
C PHE A 189 4.80 16.85 -11.86
N VAL A 190 5.32 15.70 -12.29
CA VAL A 190 4.89 15.03 -13.53
C VAL A 190 3.97 13.86 -13.19
N ALA A 191 2.78 13.81 -13.79
CA ALA A 191 1.85 12.70 -13.69
C ALA A 191 1.85 11.89 -14.99
N VAL A 192 1.97 10.57 -14.88
CA VAL A 192 1.82 9.64 -16.01
C VAL A 192 0.46 8.96 -15.89
N THR A 193 -0.47 9.32 -16.78
CA THR A 193 -1.87 8.89 -16.72
C THR A 193 -2.24 7.98 -17.90
N GLY A 194 -3.38 7.31 -17.80
CA GLY A 194 -3.89 6.41 -18.84
C GLY A 194 -4.59 5.18 -18.25
N VAL A 195 -5.33 4.45 -19.08
CA VAL A 195 -6.08 3.25 -18.69
C VAL A 195 -5.17 2.10 -18.26
N SER A 196 -5.71 1.12 -17.53
CA SER A 196 -4.97 -0.09 -17.17
C SER A 196 -4.49 -0.81 -18.45
N GLY A 197 -3.28 -1.36 -18.42
CA GLY A 197 -2.65 -1.95 -19.61
C GLY A 197 -2.10 -0.96 -20.64
N SER A 198 -2.22 0.36 -20.48
CA SER A 198 -1.72 1.33 -21.49
C SER A 198 -0.18 1.43 -21.61
N GLY A 199 0.58 0.73 -20.76
CA GLY A 199 2.05 0.74 -20.77
C GLY A 199 2.70 1.73 -19.79
N LYS A 200 1.96 2.35 -18.86
CA LYS A 200 2.50 3.30 -17.85
C LYS A 200 3.65 2.72 -17.05
N SER A 201 3.42 1.58 -16.39
CA SER A 201 4.43 0.90 -15.58
C SER A 201 5.61 0.43 -16.42
N THR A 202 5.37 0.02 -17.67
CA THR A 202 6.44 -0.35 -18.59
C THR A 202 7.33 0.83 -18.96
N LEU A 203 6.73 1.98 -19.25
CA LEU A 203 7.48 3.19 -19.57
C LEU A 203 8.28 3.71 -18.35
N VAL A 204 7.63 3.78 -17.19
CA VAL A 204 8.21 4.41 -15.99
C VAL A 204 9.12 3.45 -15.22
N ASN A 205 8.67 2.24 -14.92
CA ASN A 205 9.39 1.32 -14.03
C ASN A 205 10.35 0.43 -14.83
N ASP A 206 9.84 -0.25 -15.87
CA ASP A 206 10.63 -1.25 -16.60
C ASP A 206 11.70 -0.59 -17.48
N ILE A 207 11.45 0.61 -18.01
CA ILE A 207 12.39 1.36 -18.85
C ILE A 207 13.10 2.46 -18.05
N LEU A 208 12.39 3.55 -17.70
CA LEU A 208 13.02 4.77 -17.20
C LEU A 208 13.75 4.55 -15.86
N TYR A 209 13.05 4.01 -14.86
CA TYR A 209 13.63 3.74 -13.55
C TYR A 209 14.76 2.72 -13.64
N THR A 210 14.54 1.61 -14.36
CA THR A 210 15.57 0.57 -14.47
C THR A 210 16.84 1.08 -15.15
N GLN A 211 16.71 1.92 -16.18
CA GLN A 211 17.85 2.56 -16.83
C GLN A 211 18.57 3.57 -15.91
N LEU A 212 17.84 4.41 -15.18
CA LEU A 212 18.42 5.33 -14.20
C LEU A 212 19.13 4.57 -13.06
N ALA A 213 18.51 3.53 -12.51
CA ALA A 213 19.10 2.70 -11.46
C ALA A 213 20.37 1.98 -11.94
N ARG A 214 20.38 1.53 -13.20
CA ARG A 214 21.57 0.95 -13.83
C ARG A 214 22.67 1.99 -14.01
N HIS A 215 22.34 3.18 -14.51
CA HIS A 215 23.31 4.25 -14.75
C HIS A 215 23.92 4.81 -13.46
N ILE A 216 23.08 5.10 -12.47
CA ILE A 216 23.48 5.79 -11.23
C ILE A 216 24.06 4.80 -10.20
N TYR A 217 23.44 3.62 -10.05
CA TYR A 217 23.81 2.66 -8.99
C TYR A 217 24.50 1.40 -9.49
N GLY A 218 24.68 1.23 -10.80
CA GLY A 218 25.25 0.01 -11.37
C GLY A 218 24.35 -1.22 -11.20
N ALA A 219 23.03 -1.03 -11.09
CA ALA A 219 22.07 -2.12 -10.97
C ALA A 219 22.20 -3.12 -12.15
N ARG A 220 22.09 -4.42 -11.85
CA ARG A 220 22.22 -5.50 -12.84
C ARG A 220 20.94 -5.81 -13.62
N THR A 221 19.83 -5.16 -13.26
CA THR A 221 18.57 -5.29 -13.96
C THR A 221 18.70 -4.79 -15.39
N ILE A 222 18.06 -5.51 -16.31
CA ILE A 222 18.08 -5.17 -17.73
C ILE A 222 16.86 -4.27 -17.98
N PRO A 223 17.05 -3.01 -18.41
CA PRO A 223 15.94 -2.14 -18.76
C PRO A 223 15.14 -2.72 -19.93
N GLY A 224 13.85 -2.44 -19.95
CA GLY A 224 12.99 -2.76 -21.08
C GLY A 224 13.51 -2.16 -22.39
N ARG A 225 13.12 -2.74 -23.52
CA ARG A 225 13.55 -2.32 -24.86
C ARG A 225 13.26 -0.84 -25.11
N HIS A 226 14.32 -0.07 -25.33
CA HIS A 226 14.31 1.33 -25.73
C HIS A 226 15.56 1.64 -26.56
N ARG A 227 15.60 2.77 -27.28
CA ARG A 227 16.78 3.19 -28.07
C ARG A 227 17.84 3.83 -27.19
N THR A 228 17.48 4.88 -26.47
CA THR A 228 18.38 5.57 -25.53
C THR A 228 17.55 6.43 -24.56
N ILE A 229 18.18 6.86 -23.47
CA ILE A 229 17.63 7.91 -22.60
C ILE A 229 18.65 9.04 -22.52
N GLU A 230 18.21 10.26 -22.83
CA GLU A 230 19.02 11.48 -22.76
C GLU A 230 18.75 12.22 -21.45
N GLY A 231 19.73 13.00 -20.97
CA GLY A 231 19.63 13.78 -19.73
C GLY A 231 19.91 13.00 -18.43
N LEU A 232 20.48 11.80 -18.53
CA LEU A 232 20.80 10.94 -17.36
C LEU A 232 21.78 11.62 -16.39
N ASP A 233 22.69 12.44 -16.92
CA ASP A 233 23.69 13.24 -16.19
C ASP A 233 23.07 14.37 -15.34
N GLN A 234 21.80 14.69 -15.56
CA GLN A 234 21.08 15.71 -14.80
C GLN A 234 20.44 15.16 -13.51
N VAL A 235 20.57 13.86 -13.24
CA VAL A 235 19.97 13.17 -12.10
C VAL A 235 21.04 12.40 -11.32
N ASP A 236 21.35 12.89 -10.11
CA ASP A 236 22.33 12.26 -9.23
C ASP A 236 21.81 11.01 -8.52
N LYS A 237 20.48 10.93 -8.30
CA LYS A 237 19.81 9.85 -7.58
C LYS A 237 18.40 9.64 -8.10
N VAL A 238 18.02 8.36 -8.21
CA VAL A 238 16.64 7.94 -8.44
C VAL A 238 16.17 7.10 -7.25
N ILE A 239 14.98 7.38 -6.72
CA ILE A 239 14.38 6.61 -5.63
C ILE A 239 13.02 6.12 -6.12
N HIS A 240 12.81 4.81 -6.08
CA HIS A 240 11.52 4.20 -6.38
C HIS A 240 10.80 3.89 -5.07
N VAL A 241 9.65 4.54 -4.90
CA VAL A 241 8.73 4.28 -3.80
C VAL A 241 7.55 3.53 -4.40
N ASP A 242 7.40 2.26 -4.03
CA ASP A 242 6.35 1.38 -4.54
C ASP A 242 5.45 0.85 -3.41
N GLN A 243 4.51 0.00 -3.77
CA GLN A 243 3.56 -0.63 -2.84
C GLN A 243 4.09 -1.95 -2.26
N SER A 244 5.38 -2.27 -2.46
CA SER A 244 5.94 -3.47 -1.86
C SER A 244 5.92 -3.33 -0.33
N PRO A 245 5.59 -4.39 0.41
CA PRO A 245 5.65 -4.36 1.87
C PRO A 245 7.04 -3.92 2.35
N ILE A 246 7.04 -3.01 3.32
CA ILE A 246 8.23 -2.43 3.95
C ILE A 246 9.14 -3.53 4.54
N GLY A 247 8.54 -4.62 4.99
CA GLY A 247 9.22 -5.86 5.31
C GLY A 247 8.27 -7.05 5.30
N ARG A 248 8.82 -8.25 5.46
CA ARG A 248 8.06 -9.52 5.51
C ARG A 248 8.10 -10.20 6.87
N THR A 249 8.61 -9.49 7.88
CA THR A 249 8.79 -10.02 9.24
C THR A 249 8.32 -9.00 10.27
N PRO A 250 7.87 -9.44 11.46
CA PRO A 250 7.45 -8.55 12.54
C PRO A 250 8.52 -7.56 13.03
N ARG A 251 9.78 -7.75 12.60
CA ARG A 251 10.92 -6.90 12.94
C ARG A 251 10.96 -5.61 12.14
N SER A 252 10.28 -5.57 11.00
CA SER A 252 10.18 -4.38 10.16
C SER A 252 8.99 -3.56 10.66
N ASN A 253 9.26 -2.33 11.07
CA ASN A 253 8.28 -1.38 11.58
C ASN A 253 8.71 0.05 11.22
N PRO A 254 7.83 1.06 11.35
CA PRO A 254 8.15 2.45 11.01
C PRO A 254 9.45 2.96 11.63
N ALA A 255 9.71 2.62 12.90
CA ALA A 255 10.90 3.07 13.60
C ALA A 255 12.21 2.48 13.00
N THR A 256 12.20 1.20 12.63
CA THR A 256 13.35 0.56 11.99
C THR A 256 13.56 0.98 10.54
N TYR A 257 12.48 1.12 9.77
CA TYR A 257 12.57 1.43 8.34
C TYR A 257 13.07 2.84 8.06
N THR A 258 12.64 3.80 8.87
CA THR A 258 13.10 5.19 8.80
C THR A 258 14.49 5.40 9.40
N GLY A 259 15.05 4.39 10.09
CA GLY A 259 16.31 4.49 10.81
C GLY A 259 16.24 5.27 12.13
N VAL A 260 15.08 5.85 12.49
CA VAL A 260 14.93 6.63 13.73
C VAL A 260 15.21 5.80 14.98
N PHE A 261 14.95 4.49 14.93
CA PHE A 261 15.16 3.61 16.06
C PHE A 261 16.63 3.55 16.52
N ASP A 262 17.59 3.76 15.62
CA ASP A 262 19.02 3.81 15.98
C ASP A 262 19.33 4.98 16.90
N HIS A 263 18.70 6.12 16.67
CA HIS A 263 18.83 7.30 17.52
C HIS A 263 18.15 7.08 18.88
N VAL A 264 16.98 6.45 18.89
CA VAL A 264 16.29 6.06 20.14
C VAL A 264 17.15 5.12 20.98
N ARG A 265 17.74 4.08 20.37
CA ARG A 265 18.61 3.13 21.08
C ARG A 265 19.86 3.79 21.66
N LYS A 266 20.46 4.73 20.92
CA LYS A 266 21.60 5.53 21.40
C LYS A 266 21.22 6.37 22.62
N LEU A 267 20.03 6.98 22.59
CA LEU A 267 19.51 7.76 23.72
C LEU A 267 19.33 6.88 24.96
N PHE A 268 18.68 5.71 24.83
CA PHE A 268 18.47 4.80 25.96
C PHE A 268 19.79 4.29 26.55
N ALA A 269 20.82 4.08 25.73
CA ALA A 269 22.16 3.73 26.22
C ALA A 269 22.86 4.86 27.00
N GLN A 270 22.38 6.11 26.87
CA GLN A 270 22.95 7.26 27.57
C GLN A 270 22.28 7.54 28.93
N THR A 271 21.19 6.85 29.27
CA THR A 271 20.51 7.04 30.57
C THR A 271 21.41 6.61 31.73
N PRO A 272 21.25 7.21 32.93
CA PRO A 272 22.03 6.84 34.11
C PRO A 272 21.95 5.34 34.42
N GLU A 273 20.75 4.75 34.34
CA GLU A 273 20.47 3.34 34.62
C GLU A 273 21.21 2.44 33.63
N ALA A 274 21.19 2.77 32.34
CA ALA A 274 21.93 2.02 31.32
C ALA A 274 23.44 2.10 31.56
N LYS A 275 23.96 3.30 31.84
CA LYS A 275 25.40 3.50 32.11
C LYS A 275 25.87 2.74 33.33
N MET A 276 25.11 2.77 34.43
CA MET A 276 25.45 2.01 35.65
C MET A 276 25.49 0.49 35.41
N ARG A 277 24.62 -0.02 34.54
CA ARG A 277 24.55 -1.45 34.18
C ARG A 277 25.49 -1.84 33.01
N GLY A 278 26.23 -0.88 32.46
CA GLY A 278 27.12 -1.10 31.31
C GLY A 278 26.37 -1.38 30.00
N TYR A 279 25.10 -1.03 29.90
CA TYR A 279 24.28 -1.29 28.71
C TYR A 279 24.64 -0.34 27.57
N GLN A 280 24.85 -0.92 26.40
CA GLN A 280 25.12 -0.21 25.14
C GLN A 280 23.86 -0.20 24.26
N GLN A 281 23.88 0.55 23.15
CA GLN A 281 22.76 0.62 22.20
C GLN A 281 22.30 -0.75 21.66
N GLY A 282 23.17 -1.77 21.70
CA GLY A 282 22.84 -3.14 21.31
C GLY A 282 21.86 -3.82 22.27
N ARG A 283 21.88 -3.46 23.56
CA ARG A 283 20.93 -3.98 24.56
C ARG A 283 19.49 -3.61 24.19
N PHE A 284 19.28 -2.41 23.65
CA PHE A 284 17.97 -1.88 23.26
C PHE A 284 17.56 -2.24 21.83
N SER A 285 18.19 -3.24 21.22
CA SER A 285 17.80 -3.74 19.89
C SER A 285 17.16 -5.12 20.02
N PHE A 286 15.89 -5.23 19.61
CA PHE A 286 15.21 -6.52 19.55
C PHE A 286 15.78 -7.46 18.46
N ASN A 287 16.63 -6.94 17.56
CA ASN A 287 17.23 -7.72 16.48
C ASN A 287 18.49 -8.52 16.89
N VAL A 288 19.09 -8.22 18.05
CA VAL A 288 20.35 -8.84 18.50
C VAL A 288 20.20 -9.45 19.89
N LYS A 289 21.00 -10.50 20.15
CA LYS A 289 21.05 -11.14 21.47
C LYS A 289 21.51 -10.16 22.54
N GLY A 290 21.00 -10.33 23.75
CA GLY A 290 21.39 -9.55 24.93
C GLY A 290 20.19 -8.99 25.68
N GLY A 291 19.49 -8.02 25.10
CA GLY A 291 18.32 -7.39 25.75
C GLY A 291 16.96 -7.83 25.21
N ARG A 292 16.91 -8.44 24.03
CA ARG A 292 15.67 -8.98 23.46
C ARG A 292 15.11 -10.14 24.29
N CYS A 293 13.82 -10.43 24.13
CA CYS A 293 13.23 -11.66 24.61
C CYS A 293 13.72 -12.85 23.76
N GLU A 294 14.42 -13.81 24.37
CA GLU A 294 14.93 -14.96 23.62
C GLU A 294 13.83 -15.98 23.26
N ALA A 295 12.70 -16.01 23.99
CA ALA A 295 11.60 -16.92 23.71
C ALA A 295 10.95 -16.67 22.34
N CYS A 296 10.77 -15.40 21.96
CA CYS A 296 10.28 -14.99 20.64
C CYS A 296 11.40 -14.44 19.73
N SER A 297 12.66 -14.59 20.12
CA SER A 297 13.81 -13.99 19.40
C SER A 297 13.67 -12.50 19.09
N GLY A 298 12.92 -11.75 19.90
CA GLY A 298 12.66 -10.32 19.74
C GLY A 298 11.47 -9.95 18.85
N ASP A 299 10.74 -10.92 18.29
CA ASP A 299 9.61 -10.62 17.40
C ASP A 299 8.38 -10.10 18.19
N GLY A 300 8.27 -10.46 19.47
CA GLY A 300 7.12 -10.14 20.32
C GLY A 300 5.92 -11.07 20.09
N THR A 301 5.92 -11.79 18.97
CA THR A 301 4.92 -12.80 18.60
C THR A 301 5.58 -14.15 18.35
N ILE A 302 4.81 -15.23 18.47
CA ILE A 302 5.19 -16.58 18.04
C ILE A 302 4.34 -16.94 16.82
N LYS A 303 5.00 -17.44 15.78
CA LYS A 303 4.34 -17.91 14.56
C LYS A 303 3.85 -19.35 14.77
N ILE A 304 2.57 -19.59 14.55
CA ILE A 304 1.94 -20.91 14.54
C ILE A 304 1.69 -21.28 13.08
N GLU A 305 2.38 -22.33 12.62
CA GLU A 305 2.21 -22.83 11.25
C GLU A 305 0.91 -23.62 11.13
N MET A 306 0.14 -23.30 10.09
CA MET A 306 -1.14 -23.94 9.79
C MET A 306 -1.06 -24.61 8.42
N ASN A 307 -1.56 -25.85 8.30
CA ASN A 307 -1.40 -26.62 7.05
C ASN A 307 -2.27 -26.11 5.87
N PHE A 308 -3.44 -25.51 6.17
CA PHE A 308 -4.45 -25.14 5.16
C PHE A 308 -4.98 -23.72 5.32
N LEU A 309 -4.56 -23.03 6.37
CA LEU A 309 -4.93 -21.66 6.66
C LEU A 309 -3.66 -20.81 6.69
N PRO A 310 -3.77 -19.49 6.51
CA PRO A 310 -2.64 -18.60 6.73
C PRO A 310 -2.08 -18.78 8.15
N ASP A 311 -0.75 -18.68 8.27
CA ASP A 311 -0.06 -18.75 9.55
C ASP A 311 -0.60 -17.69 10.53
N VAL A 312 -0.73 -18.07 11.79
CA VAL A 312 -1.26 -17.19 12.84
C VAL A 312 -0.13 -16.72 13.74
N TYR A 313 -0.14 -15.43 14.08
CA TYR A 313 0.81 -14.84 15.02
C TYR A 313 0.11 -14.61 16.35
N VAL A 314 0.64 -15.22 17.42
CA VAL A 314 0.13 -15.03 18.79
C VAL A 314 1.12 -14.22 19.61
N PRO A 315 0.68 -13.35 20.53
CA PRO A 315 1.59 -12.66 21.44
C PRO A 315 2.46 -13.65 22.20
N CYS A 316 3.74 -13.33 22.35
CA CYS A 316 4.68 -14.17 23.10
C CYS A 316 4.27 -14.23 24.57
N GLU A 317 4.10 -15.43 25.12
CA GLU A 317 3.69 -15.64 26.51
C GLU A 317 4.70 -15.15 27.55
N VAL A 318 5.98 -14.98 27.16
CA VAL A 318 7.06 -14.58 28.08
C VAL A 318 7.21 -13.07 28.19
N CYS A 319 7.14 -12.35 27.07
CA CYS A 319 7.29 -10.89 27.05
C CYS A 319 5.97 -10.15 26.84
N HIS A 320 4.86 -10.87 26.62
CA HIS A 320 3.54 -10.31 26.33
C HIS A 320 3.55 -9.26 25.20
N GLY A 321 4.37 -9.49 24.18
CA GLY A 321 4.53 -8.57 23.04
C GLY A 321 5.62 -7.51 23.20
N ALA A 322 6.21 -7.34 24.39
CA ALA A 322 7.18 -6.27 24.67
C ALA A 322 8.53 -6.41 23.95
N ARG A 323 8.81 -7.55 23.31
CA ARG A 323 10.06 -7.85 22.54
C ARG A 323 11.37 -7.89 23.34
N TYR A 324 11.39 -7.45 24.59
CA TYR A 324 12.57 -7.38 25.46
C TYR A 324 12.45 -8.25 26.70
N ASN A 325 13.59 -8.57 27.32
CA ASN A 325 13.63 -9.18 28.65
C ASN A 325 13.37 -8.14 29.75
N ARG A 326 13.01 -8.62 30.94
CA ARG A 326 12.60 -7.77 32.06
C ARG A 326 13.69 -6.77 32.46
N GLU A 327 14.95 -7.19 32.46
CA GLU A 327 16.08 -6.36 32.89
C GLU A 327 16.33 -5.17 31.94
N THR A 328 15.99 -5.32 30.65
CA THR A 328 16.09 -4.23 29.67
C THR A 328 14.95 -3.23 29.82
N LEU A 329 13.75 -3.72 30.15
CA LEU A 329 12.56 -2.88 30.36
C LEU A 329 12.64 -2.02 31.63
N GLU A 330 13.52 -2.36 32.58
CA GLU A 330 13.77 -1.55 33.77
C GLU A 330 14.51 -0.22 33.48
N VAL A 331 15.08 -0.04 32.27
CA VAL A 331 15.69 1.22 31.88
C VAL A 331 14.66 2.14 31.26
N HIS A 332 14.53 3.33 31.82
CA HIS A 332 13.53 4.31 31.41
C HIS A 332 14.16 5.59 30.89
N TYR A 333 13.52 6.21 29.91
CA TYR A 333 13.74 7.60 29.53
C TYR A 333 12.42 8.35 29.74
N LYS A 334 12.44 9.47 30.48
CA LYS A 334 11.21 10.20 30.89
C LYS A 334 10.09 9.27 31.43
N GLY A 335 10.47 8.26 32.22
CA GLY A 335 9.52 7.31 32.83
C GLY A 335 8.97 6.23 31.89
N LYS A 336 9.45 6.12 30.65
CA LYS A 336 9.00 5.14 29.66
C LYS A 336 10.13 4.19 29.29
N SER A 337 9.84 2.90 29.24
CA SER A 337 10.77 1.87 28.76
C SER A 337 10.90 1.92 27.23
N ILE A 338 11.87 1.19 26.70
CA ILE A 338 12.05 1.08 25.24
C ILE A 338 10.83 0.44 24.55
N SER A 339 10.10 -0.44 25.25
CA SER A 339 8.87 -1.04 24.74
C SER A 339 7.74 -0.02 24.71
N ASP A 340 7.59 0.78 25.76
CA ASP A 340 6.56 1.81 25.81
C ASP A 340 6.76 2.85 24.70
N VAL A 341 8.01 3.21 24.41
CA VAL A 341 8.34 4.11 23.29
C VAL A 341 7.98 3.50 21.94
N LEU A 342 8.17 2.19 21.76
CA LEU A 342 7.76 1.50 20.53
C LEU A 342 6.23 1.36 20.43
N ASP A 343 5.53 1.37 21.55
CA ASP A 343 4.08 1.31 21.59
C ASP A 343 3.42 2.68 21.39
N MET A 344 4.15 3.80 21.51
CA MET A 344 3.58 5.13 21.28
C MET A 344 3.15 5.36 19.82
N PRO A 345 2.00 6.03 19.59
CA PRO A 345 1.70 6.67 18.32
C PRO A 345 2.83 7.62 17.90
N ILE A 346 3.09 7.71 16.60
CA ILE A 346 4.15 8.56 16.05
C ILE A 346 3.97 10.03 16.45
N GLU A 347 2.74 10.53 16.48
CA GLU A 347 2.45 11.90 16.91
C GLU A 347 2.79 12.16 18.38
N GLU A 348 2.49 11.23 19.29
CA GLU A 348 2.90 11.31 20.71
C GLU A 348 4.43 11.27 20.82
N ALA A 349 5.07 10.40 20.02
CA ALA A 349 6.53 10.28 20.01
C ALA A 349 7.24 11.55 19.51
N VAL A 350 6.62 12.33 18.60
CA VAL A 350 7.15 13.65 18.20
C VAL A 350 7.27 14.58 19.40
N GLU A 351 6.21 14.68 20.20
CA GLU A 351 6.18 15.51 21.41
C GLU A 351 7.14 14.98 22.47
N PHE A 352 7.13 13.66 22.70
CA PHE A 352 7.99 12.99 23.66
C PHE A 352 9.48 13.25 23.39
N PHE A 353 9.88 13.24 22.12
CA PHE A 353 11.25 13.48 21.65
C PHE A 353 11.54 14.90 21.17
N GLU A 354 10.69 15.89 21.45
CA GLU A 354 10.86 17.27 20.97
C GLU A 354 12.24 17.86 21.32
N ALA A 355 12.75 17.55 22.51
CA ALA A 355 14.06 17.99 22.99
C ALA A 355 15.25 17.33 22.25
N ILE A 356 15.00 16.37 21.36
CA ILE A 356 16.01 15.62 20.59
C ILE A 356 15.72 15.82 19.09
N PRO A 357 16.24 16.91 18.48
CA PRO A 357 15.87 17.33 17.13
C PRO A 357 16.06 16.24 16.06
N VAL A 358 17.08 15.40 16.20
CA VAL A 358 17.37 14.32 15.25
C VAL A 358 16.24 13.29 15.22
N ILE A 359 15.66 12.94 16.37
CA ILE A 359 14.54 11.99 16.45
C ILE A 359 13.25 12.68 15.99
N ALA A 360 12.94 13.84 16.59
CA ALA A 360 11.71 14.57 16.30
C ALA A 360 11.56 14.92 14.80
N ARG A 361 12.64 15.27 14.10
CA ARG A 361 12.60 15.57 12.66
C ARG A 361 12.14 14.37 11.82
N HIS A 362 12.64 13.15 12.10
CA HIS A 362 12.22 11.95 11.36
C HIS A 362 10.76 11.63 11.65
N LEU A 363 10.33 11.74 12.91
CA LEU A 363 8.96 11.47 13.28
C LEU A 363 7.98 12.51 12.69
N LYS A 364 8.36 13.79 12.63
CA LYS A 364 7.54 14.85 11.99
C LYS A 364 7.24 14.54 10.52
N THR A 365 8.23 14.04 9.77
CA THR A 365 7.99 13.65 8.36
C THR A 365 6.97 12.53 8.22
N LEU A 366 6.87 11.63 9.21
CA LEU A 366 5.85 10.57 9.21
C LEU A 366 4.45 11.12 9.53
N VAL A 367 4.35 12.09 10.44
CA VAL A 367 3.10 12.79 10.73
C VAL A 367 2.60 13.56 9.50
N GLU A 368 3.49 14.26 8.80
CA GLU A 368 3.17 15.06 7.61
C GLU A 368 2.63 14.22 6.44
N VAL A 369 3.02 12.94 6.33
CA VAL A 369 2.47 12.00 5.34
C VAL A 369 1.21 11.27 5.83
N GLY A 370 0.68 11.64 7.00
CA GLY A 370 -0.58 11.10 7.53
C GLY A 370 -0.44 9.86 8.40
N LEU A 371 0.78 9.46 8.78
CA LEU A 371 1.03 8.25 9.58
C LEU A 371 1.15 8.52 11.09
N GLY A 372 0.72 9.68 11.58
CA GLY A 372 0.86 10.07 12.99
C GLY A 372 0.22 9.10 13.98
N TYR A 373 -0.87 8.45 13.57
CA TYR A 373 -1.64 7.51 14.38
C TYR A 373 -1.01 6.11 14.52
N VAL A 374 -0.01 5.79 13.67
CA VAL A 374 0.62 4.46 13.66
C VAL A 374 1.58 4.35 14.84
N ARG A 375 1.63 3.20 15.52
CA ARG A 375 2.60 2.98 16.62
C ARG A 375 4.01 2.77 16.06
N LEU A 376 5.04 3.35 16.69
CA LEU A 376 6.44 3.31 16.22
C LEU A 376 6.94 1.89 15.90
N GLY A 377 6.61 0.95 16.76
CA GLY A 377 7.01 -0.45 16.71
C GLY A 377 6.00 -1.37 16.05
N GLN A 378 4.89 -0.84 15.50
CA GLN A 378 3.86 -1.63 14.83
C GLN A 378 4.49 -2.44 13.70
N PRO A 379 4.36 -3.78 13.70
CA PRO A 379 4.80 -4.62 12.60
C PRO A 379 4.24 -4.14 11.25
N ALA A 380 5.10 -4.15 10.22
CA ALA A 380 4.73 -3.91 8.83
C ALA A 380 3.96 -5.07 8.21
#